data_AF-A0A7J4FUD0-F1
#
_entry.id   AF-A0A7J4FUD0-F1
#
_cell.length_a   1.000
_cell.length_b   1.000
_cell.length_c   1.000
_cell.angle_alpha   90.00
_cell.angle_beta   90.00
_cell.angle_gamma   90.00
#
_symmetry.space_group_name_H-M   'P 1'
#
loop_
_entity.id
_entity.type
_entity.pdbx_description
1 polymer ?
#
loop_
_entity_poly.entity_id
_entity_poly.type
_entity_poly.pdbx_seq_one_letter_code
_entity_poly.pdbx_strand_id
1 'polypeptide(L)'
;MPEGCSRAQKKKISSEDALNAISSIRKIVLHEVAPINEDTDMMIRSLQSSLICALASCEYNIQGTHNKKTPLIKLIKDAIEVEDDDPERALDYISMVGARVLDGESMPEILFDVPDGLVAELLDGIDSIDAAITFASDE
;
A
#
# COMPACT_ATOMS: atom_id res chain seq x y z
N MET A 1 -8.54 0.21 -44.69
CA MET A 1 -8.04 0.88 -43.48
C MET A 1 -7.93 -0.20 -42.40
N PRO A 2 -6.73 -0.54 -41.91
CA PRO A 2 -6.58 -1.62 -40.95
C PRO A 2 -6.98 -1.16 -39.54
N GLU A 3 -7.94 -1.92 -39.01
CA GLU A 3 -8.06 -2.43 -37.63
C GLU A 3 -7.74 -1.47 -36.48
N GLY A 4 -8.82 -0.98 -35.86
CA GLY A 4 -8.77 -0.36 -34.54
C GLY A 4 -8.15 -1.31 -33.53
N CYS A 5 -7.19 -0.78 -32.77
CA CYS A 5 -6.54 -1.47 -31.67
C CYS A 5 -7.61 -1.97 -30.69
N SER A 6 -7.84 -3.28 -30.72
CA SER A 6 -8.65 -4.01 -29.76
C SER A 6 -8.20 -3.63 -28.35
N ARG A 7 -9.08 -3.02 -27.54
CA ARG A 7 -8.94 -2.97 -26.08
C ARG A 7 -8.44 -4.33 -25.61
N ALA A 8 -7.19 -4.41 -25.16
CA ALA A 8 -6.63 -5.65 -24.65
C ALA A 8 -7.57 -6.13 -23.55
N GLN A 9 -8.25 -7.27 -23.76
CA GLN A 9 -9.01 -7.91 -22.71
C GLN A 9 -8.00 -8.19 -21.59
N LYS A 10 -8.06 -7.41 -20.49
CA LYS A 10 -7.24 -7.65 -19.31
C LYS A 10 -7.55 -9.08 -18.86
N LYS A 11 -6.67 -10.04 -19.19
CA LYS A 11 -6.81 -11.42 -18.71
C LYS A 11 -6.73 -11.35 -17.19
N LYS A 12 -7.84 -11.66 -16.53
CA LYS A 12 -7.86 -11.80 -15.07
C LYS A 12 -7.02 -13.03 -14.72
N ILE A 13 -6.03 -12.84 -13.87
CA ILE A 13 -5.27 -13.92 -13.25
C ILE A 13 -6.02 -14.42 -12.01
N SER A 14 -5.67 -15.62 -11.52
CA SER A 14 -6.25 -16.13 -10.28
C SER A 14 -5.75 -15.33 -9.08
N SER A 15 -6.49 -15.34 -7.96
CA SER A 15 -6.03 -14.72 -6.71
C SER A 15 -4.72 -15.34 -6.22
N GLU A 16 -4.52 -16.65 -6.43
CA GLU A 16 -3.28 -17.34 -6.10
C GLU A 16 -2.09 -16.82 -6.94
N ASP A 17 -2.28 -16.69 -8.25
CA ASP A 17 -1.24 -16.13 -9.14
C ASP A 17 -0.91 -14.67 -8.78
N ALA A 18 -1.93 -13.88 -8.43
CA ALA A 18 -1.75 -12.50 -8.01
C ALA A 18 -0.94 -12.41 -6.70
N LEU A 19 -1.28 -13.22 -5.69
CA LEU A 19 -0.55 -13.29 -4.43
C LEU A 19 0.90 -13.76 -4.64
N ASN A 20 1.12 -14.73 -5.53
CA ASN A 20 2.46 -15.18 -5.89
C ASN A 20 3.29 -14.08 -6.57
N ALA A 21 2.66 -13.27 -7.43
CA ALA A 21 3.31 -12.12 -8.05
C ALA A 21 3.69 -11.05 -7.00
N ILE A 22 2.76 -10.70 -6.10
CA ILE A 22 3.02 -9.76 -5.00
C ILE A 22 4.15 -10.27 -4.09
N SER A 23 4.14 -11.55 -3.72
CA SER A 23 5.21 -12.17 -2.93
C SER A 23 6.57 -12.09 -3.63
N SER A 24 6.61 -12.26 -4.95
CA SER A 24 7.83 -12.15 -5.74
C SER A 24 8.38 -10.72 -5.76
N ILE A 25 7.51 -9.72 -5.90
CA ILE A 25 7.89 -8.30 -5.80
C ILE A 25 8.41 -7.99 -4.40
N ARG A 26 7.69 -8.43 -3.35
CA ARG A 26 8.09 -8.24 -1.95
C ARG A 26 9.51 -8.73 -1.69
N LYS A 27 9.87 -9.91 -2.19
CA LYS A 27 11.22 -10.48 -2.01
C LYS A 27 12.33 -9.63 -2.64
N ILE A 28 12.03 -8.93 -3.73
CA ILE A 28 12.99 -8.07 -4.42
C ILE A 28 13.13 -6.76 -3.66
N VAL A 29 12.02 -6.08 -3.38
CA VAL A 29 12.05 -4.72 -2.82
C VAL A 29 12.46 -4.69 -1.35
N LEU A 30 12.16 -5.75 -0.60
CA LEU A 30 12.54 -5.88 0.82
C LEU A 30 13.82 -6.67 1.01
N HIS A 31 14.60 -6.89 -0.05
CA HIS A 31 15.93 -7.46 0.09
C HIS A 31 16.80 -6.52 0.94
N GLU A 32 17.62 -7.11 1.81
CA GLU A 32 18.58 -6.36 2.62
C GLU A 32 19.60 -5.68 1.71
N VAL A 33 19.82 -4.37 1.92
CA VAL A 33 20.80 -3.59 1.17
C VAL A 33 22.01 -3.37 2.06
N ALA A 34 23.21 -3.64 1.53
CA ALA A 34 24.45 -3.38 2.25
C ALA A 34 24.55 -1.88 2.58
N PRO A 35 25.00 -1.49 3.80
CA PRO A 35 25.11 -0.09 4.19
C PRO A 35 25.96 0.73 3.22
N ILE A 36 25.46 1.90 2.83
CA ILE A 36 26.12 2.81 1.89
C ILE A 36 26.59 4.08 2.63
N ASN A 37 25.64 4.79 3.23
CA ASN A 37 25.85 5.94 4.13
C ASN A 37 24.53 6.24 4.85
N GLU A 38 24.61 7.02 5.94
CA GLU A 38 23.46 7.31 6.81
C GLU A 38 22.23 7.82 6.05
N ASP A 39 22.40 8.84 5.20
CA ASP A 39 21.29 9.45 4.44
C ASP A 39 20.66 8.45 3.45
N THR A 40 21.49 7.72 2.72
CA THR A 40 21.02 6.75 1.71
C THR A 40 20.33 5.57 2.38
N ASP A 41 20.91 5.07 3.46
CA ASP A 41 20.36 3.94 4.20
C ASP A 41 19.02 4.32 4.87
N MET A 42 18.89 5.56 5.34
CA MET A 42 17.63 6.11 5.84
C MET A 42 16.57 6.19 4.74
N MET A 43 16.90 6.73 3.55
CA MET A 43 15.97 6.79 2.43
C MET A 43 15.52 5.41 1.95
N ILE A 44 16.43 4.43 1.91
CA ILE A 44 16.09 3.05 1.54
C ILE A 44 15.11 2.45 2.57
N ARG A 45 15.35 2.67 3.87
CA ARG A 45 14.45 2.19 4.93
C ARG A 45 13.05 2.80 4.82
N SER A 46 12.96 4.11 4.62
CA SER A 46 11.69 4.82 4.39
C SER A 46 10.93 4.25 3.17
N LEU A 47 11.63 4.10 2.03
CA LEU A 47 11.06 3.50 0.83
C LEU A 47 10.60 2.05 1.05
N GLN A 48 11.36 1.26 1.80
CA GLN A 48 10.96 -0.12 2.11
C GLN A 48 9.74 -0.17 3.03
N SER A 49 9.64 0.72 4.02
CA SER A 49 8.45 0.84 4.88
C SER A 49 7.19 1.18 4.09
N SER A 50 7.24 2.16 3.18
CA SER A 50 6.10 2.52 2.34
C SER A 50 5.70 1.36 1.41
N LEU A 51 6.67 0.66 0.82
CA LEU A 51 6.43 -0.50 -0.05
C LEU A 51 5.86 -1.71 0.71
N ILE A 52 6.25 -1.93 1.98
CA ILE A 52 5.65 -2.99 2.82
C ILE A 52 4.14 -2.79 2.89
N CYS A 53 3.70 -1.57 3.22
CA CYS A 53 2.29 -1.23 3.35
C CYS A 53 1.52 -1.38 2.03
N ALA A 54 2.08 -0.86 0.94
CA ALA A 54 1.44 -0.91 -0.37
C ALA A 54 1.22 -2.36 -0.84
N LEU A 55 2.21 -3.23 -0.65
CA LEU A 55 2.11 -4.64 -1.01
C LEU A 55 1.14 -5.40 -0.11
N ALA A 56 1.16 -5.14 1.20
CA ALA A 56 0.20 -5.74 2.14
C ALA A 56 -1.24 -5.32 1.82
N SER A 57 -1.45 -4.05 1.45
CA SER A 57 -2.75 -3.53 1.00
C SER A 57 -3.28 -4.28 -0.23
N CYS A 58 -2.40 -4.59 -1.19
CA CYS A 58 -2.75 -5.41 -2.35
C CYS A 58 -3.17 -6.82 -1.94
N GLU A 59 -2.47 -7.44 -0.98
CA GLU A 59 -2.82 -8.78 -0.46
C GLU A 59 -4.20 -8.77 0.22
N TYR A 60 -4.46 -7.79 1.09
CA TYR A 60 -5.77 -7.60 1.74
C TYR A 60 -6.89 -7.35 0.72
N ASN A 61 -6.61 -6.65 -0.37
CA ASN A 61 -7.56 -6.43 -1.46
C ASN A 61 -7.84 -7.74 -2.22
N ILE A 62 -6.80 -8.47 -2.64
CA ILE A 62 -6.91 -9.75 -3.37
C ILE A 62 -7.65 -10.81 -2.55
N GLN A 63 -7.41 -10.85 -1.24
CA GLN A 63 -8.05 -11.80 -0.33
C GLN A 63 -9.49 -11.38 0.02
N GLY A 64 -9.85 -10.11 -0.13
CA GLY A 64 -11.17 -9.58 0.22
C GLY A 64 -11.48 -9.60 1.73
N THR A 65 -10.45 -9.64 2.57
CA THR A 65 -10.56 -9.87 4.03
C THR A 65 -10.67 -8.59 4.87
N HIS A 66 -10.70 -7.42 4.23
CA HIS A 66 -10.62 -6.14 4.93
C HIS A 66 -11.97 -5.68 5.52
N ASN A 67 -11.93 -5.09 6.72
CA ASN A 67 -13.10 -4.59 7.43
C ASN A 67 -13.63 -3.30 6.79
N LYS A 68 -14.84 -3.36 6.20
CA LYS A 68 -15.53 -2.22 5.57
C LYS A 68 -16.35 -1.35 6.54
N LYS A 69 -16.49 -1.74 7.82
CA LYS A 69 -17.36 -1.07 8.80
C LYS A 69 -16.64 0.02 9.60
N THR A 70 -15.37 -0.19 9.92
CA THR A 70 -14.58 0.80 10.69
C THR A 70 -14.22 1.97 9.79
N PRO A 71 -14.50 3.24 10.13
CA PRO A 71 -14.09 4.38 9.31
C PRO A 71 -12.56 4.41 9.09
N LEU A 72 -12.10 4.80 7.89
CA LEU A 72 -10.66 4.88 7.58
C LEU A 72 -9.89 5.72 8.59
N ILE A 73 -10.42 6.89 8.94
CA ILE A 73 -9.82 7.78 9.94
C ILE A 73 -9.64 7.12 11.32
N LYS A 74 -10.53 6.17 11.67
CA LYS A 74 -10.40 5.43 12.93
C LYS A 74 -9.27 4.41 12.82
N LEU A 75 -9.17 3.69 11.70
CA LEU A 75 -8.05 2.76 11.48
C LEU A 75 -6.70 3.49 11.55
N ILE A 76 -6.59 4.68 10.97
CA ILE A 76 -5.37 5.50 11.02
C ILE A 76 -5.05 5.89 12.46
N LYS A 77 -6.04 6.35 13.24
CA LYS A 77 -5.83 6.69 14.66
C LYS A 77 -5.46 5.49 15.51
N ASP A 78 -6.15 4.38 15.32
CA ASP A 78 -5.87 3.12 16.02
C ASP A 78 -4.44 2.62 15.67
N ALA A 79 -3.92 2.93 14.47
CA ALA A 79 -2.54 2.64 14.09
C ALA A 79 -1.52 3.54 14.79
N ILE A 80 -1.77 4.86 14.83
CA ILE A 80 -0.90 5.83 15.52
C ILE A 80 -0.79 5.46 17.01
N GLU A 81 -1.89 5.04 17.63
CA GLU A 81 -1.91 4.65 19.05
C GLU A 81 -1.04 3.43 19.36
N VAL A 82 -0.77 2.57 18.39
CA VAL A 82 -0.06 1.29 18.61
C VAL A 82 1.29 1.22 17.89
N GLU A 83 1.68 2.21 17.08
CA GLU A 83 2.84 2.08 16.20
C GLU A 83 4.17 1.83 16.92
N ASP A 84 4.34 2.39 18.11
CA ASP A 84 5.53 2.21 18.95
C ASP A 84 5.54 0.86 19.70
N ASP A 85 4.36 0.36 20.08
CA ASP A 85 4.20 -0.84 20.92
C ASP A 85 3.99 -2.13 20.08
N ASP A 86 3.32 -2.00 18.92
CA ASP A 86 2.88 -3.08 18.06
C ASP A 86 2.90 -2.62 16.57
N PRO A 87 4.10 -2.50 15.97
CA PRO A 87 4.26 -2.02 14.60
C PRO A 87 3.63 -2.95 13.56
N GLU A 88 3.54 -4.26 13.83
CA GLU A 88 2.85 -5.22 12.97
C GLU A 88 1.35 -4.92 12.93
N ARG A 89 0.75 -4.60 14.08
CA ARG A 89 -0.67 -4.21 14.14
C ARG A 89 -0.94 -2.84 13.53
N ALA A 90 -0.04 -1.89 13.67
CA ALA A 90 -0.13 -0.61 12.97
C ALA A 90 -0.11 -0.83 11.44
N LEU A 91 0.81 -1.67 10.96
CA LEU A 91 0.85 -2.09 9.55
C LEU A 91 -0.46 -2.75 9.10
N ASP A 92 -1.04 -3.64 9.89
CA ASP A 92 -2.33 -4.27 9.57
C ASP A 92 -3.44 -3.23 9.40
N TYR A 93 -3.55 -2.25 10.33
CA TYR A 93 -4.56 -1.21 10.22
C TYR A 93 -4.38 -0.34 8.96
N ILE A 94 -3.16 0.09 8.65
CA ILE A 94 -2.91 0.92 7.45
C ILE A 94 -3.05 0.10 6.16
N SER A 95 -2.69 -1.19 6.19
CA SER A 95 -2.92 -2.08 5.04
C SER A 95 -4.41 -2.28 4.74
N MET A 96 -5.27 -2.29 5.77
CA MET A 96 -6.73 -2.29 5.58
C MET A 96 -7.23 -0.97 4.98
N VAL A 97 -6.60 0.17 5.30
CA VAL A 97 -6.89 1.46 4.66
C VAL A 97 -6.55 1.38 3.18
N GLY A 98 -5.33 0.96 2.83
CA GLY A 98 -4.90 0.84 1.44
C GLY A 98 -5.74 -0.14 0.62
N ALA A 99 -6.16 -1.27 1.20
CA ALA A 99 -7.04 -2.22 0.54
C ALA A 99 -8.41 -1.62 0.17
N ARG A 100 -8.90 -0.67 0.96
CA ARG A 100 -10.16 0.06 0.73
C ARG A 100 -10.00 1.18 -0.28
N VAL A 101 -8.83 1.84 -0.31
CA VAL A 101 -8.46 2.77 -1.38
C VAL A 101 -8.40 2.06 -2.73
N LEU A 102 -7.78 0.87 -2.78
CA LEU A 102 -7.81 -0.01 -3.96
C LEU A 102 -9.24 -0.40 -4.39
N ASP A 103 -10.17 -0.49 -3.43
CA ASP A 103 -11.60 -0.74 -3.67
C ASP A 103 -12.40 0.53 -4.03
N GLY A 104 -11.74 1.68 -4.16
CA GLY A 104 -12.31 2.94 -4.65
C GLY A 104 -12.77 3.92 -3.58
N GLU A 105 -12.41 3.70 -2.31
CA GLU A 105 -12.67 4.69 -1.25
C GLU A 105 -11.59 5.78 -1.25
N SER A 106 -11.98 7.06 -1.19
CA SER A 106 -11.01 8.16 -1.21
C SER A 106 -10.19 8.21 0.07
N MET A 107 -8.90 8.55 -0.09
CA MET A 107 -8.01 8.77 1.03
C MET A 107 -8.50 9.95 1.91
N PRO A 108 -8.50 9.83 3.25
CA PRO A 108 -8.89 10.94 4.11
C PRO A 108 -7.91 12.11 4.00
N GLU A 109 -8.41 13.35 4.00
CA GLU A 109 -7.58 14.58 3.96
C GLU A 109 -6.65 14.76 5.18
N ILE A 110 -6.72 13.87 6.17
CA ILE A 110 -6.00 14.00 7.46
C ILE A 110 -4.51 13.67 7.39
N LEU A 111 -4.02 13.26 6.22
CA LEU A 111 -2.62 12.89 6.01
C LEU A 111 -1.64 13.93 6.59
N PHE A 112 -2.00 15.21 6.54
CA PHE A 112 -1.18 16.32 7.04
C PHE A 112 -1.10 16.45 8.57
N ASP A 113 -1.98 15.77 9.32
CA ASP A 113 -2.03 15.83 10.80
C ASP A 113 -1.41 14.60 11.47
N VAL A 114 -0.83 13.68 10.69
CA VAL A 114 -0.21 12.46 11.20
C VAL A 114 1.18 12.78 11.75
N PRO A 115 1.52 12.38 12.99
CA PRO A 115 2.86 12.59 13.54
C PRO A 115 3.93 11.87 12.73
N ASP A 116 5.14 12.43 12.70
CA ASP A 116 6.32 11.73 12.16
C ASP A 116 6.50 10.40 12.90
N GLY A 117 6.51 9.30 12.17
CA GLY A 117 6.47 7.96 12.74
C GLY A 117 6.30 6.88 11.67
N LEU A 118 6.16 5.63 12.12
CA LEU A 118 5.94 4.51 11.22
C LEU A 118 4.66 4.71 10.40
N VAL A 119 3.57 5.18 11.02
CA VAL A 119 2.29 5.38 10.34
C VAL A 119 2.40 6.41 9.23
N ALA A 120 3.17 7.50 9.40
CA ALA A 120 3.41 8.46 8.33
C ALA A 120 4.08 7.79 7.11
N GLU A 121 5.14 7.02 7.33
CA GLU A 121 5.85 6.28 6.28
C GLU A 121 4.96 5.23 5.57
N LEU A 122 4.09 4.55 6.34
CA LEU A 122 3.14 3.59 5.78
C LEU A 122 2.07 4.27 4.93
N LEU A 123 1.62 5.46 5.34
CA LEU A 123 0.62 6.24 4.63
C LEU A 123 1.15 6.82 3.31
N ASP A 124 2.43 7.15 3.21
CA ASP A 124 3.07 7.52 1.93
C ASP A 124 2.96 6.40 0.88
N GLY A 125 3.00 5.14 1.33
CA GLY A 125 2.74 3.98 0.48
C GLY A 125 1.29 3.92 -0.02
N ILE A 126 0.32 4.38 0.80
CA ILE A 126 -1.10 4.44 0.43
C ILE A 126 -1.39 5.63 -0.49
N ASP A 127 -0.76 6.78 -0.25
CA ASP A 127 -0.83 7.93 -1.14
C ASP A 127 -0.33 7.58 -2.55
N SER A 128 0.78 6.83 -2.62
CA SER A 128 1.31 6.29 -3.88
C SER A 128 0.30 5.38 -4.60
N ILE A 129 -0.49 4.59 -3.87
CA ILE A 129 -1.57 3.77 -4.43
C ILE A 129 -2.68 4.66 -4.97
N ASP A 130 -3.16 5.62 -4.18
CA ASP A 130 -4.25 6.53 -4.56
C ASP A 130 -3.90 7.32 -5.83
N ALA A 131 -2.67 7.84 -5.90
CA ALA A 131 -2.12 8.50 -7.07
C ALA A 131 -2.10 7.59 -8.30
N ALA A 132 -1.67 6.33 -8.15
CA ALA A 132 -1.62 5.36 -9.24
C ALA A 132 -3.02 4.98 -9.76
N ILE A 133 -4.01 4.83 -8.87
CA ILE A 133 -5.41 4.54 -9.24
C ILE A 133 -6.02 5.72 -9.97
N THR A 134 -5.80 6.94 -9.46
CA THR A 134 -6.27 8.18 -10.07
C THR A 134 -5.71 8.31 -11.48
N PHE A 135 -4.39 8.13 -11.64
CA PHE A 135 -3.73 8.16 -12.94
C PHE A 135 -4.29 7.12 -13.91
N ALA A 136 -4.51 5.87 -13.46
CA ALA A 136 -5.03 4.80 -14.30
C ALA A 136 -6.52 4.94 -14.66
N SER A 137 -7.27 5.79 -13.94
CA SER A 137 -8.68 6.04 -14.19
C SER A 137 -8.93 7.16 -15.20
N ASP A 138 -7.90 7.96 -15.50
CA ASP A 138 -7.91 9.05 -16.48
C ASP A 138 -7.55 8.59 -17.92
N GLU A 139 -7.18 7.32 -18.12
CA GLU A 139 -6.89 6.67 -19.42
C GLU A 139 -8.08 5.85 -19.98
#